data_AF-A0A5D2EQK7-F1
#
_entry.id   AF-A0A5D2EQK7-F1
#
_cell.length_a   1.000
_cell.length_b   1.000
_cell.length_c   1.000
_cell.angle_alpha   90.00
_cell.angle_beta   90.00
_cell.angle_gamma   90.00
#
_symmetry.space_group_name_H-M   'P 1'
#
loop_
_entity.id
_entity.type
_entity.pdbx_description
1 polymer ?
#
loop_
_entity_poly.entity_id
_entity_poly.type
_entity_poly.pdbx_seq_one_letter_code
_entity_poly.pdbx_strand_id
1 'polypeptide(L)'
;MNDGVLKGLVFFLILIFIMSKNFVWNCQGVGYPNFGRIMKEYLREVDPCIVVLMETRNSSLKADTMIKIIDLPYSNRVEAVGYSGGIWVLRKDNIHVEVMVNHMQFTRTKIKFDDVID
;
A
#
# COMPACT_ATOMS: atom_id res chain seq x y z
N MET A 1 -28.43 -13.00 14.42
CA MET A 1 -28.06 -12.89 12.99
C MET A 1 -27.76 -14.29 12.50
N ASN A 2 -28.47 -14.80 11.48
CA ASN A 2 -28.31 -16.18 11.04
C ASN A 2 -26.96 -16.37 10.34
N ASP A 3 -26.32 -17.52 10.53
CA ASP A 3 -25.00 -17.87 9.97
C ASP A 3 -24.89 -17.63 8.47
N GLY A 4 -25.98 -17.82 7.72
CA GLY A 4 -26.03 -17.54 6.28
C GLY A 4 -25.86 -16.06 5.93
N VAL A 5 -26.40 -15.16 6.76
CA VAL A 5 -26.28 -13.71 6.56
C VAL A 5 -24.86 -13.25 6.88
N LEU A 6 -24.25 -13.77 7.96
CA LEU A 6 -22.87 -13.44 8.31
C LEU A 6 -21.88 -13.95 7.26
N LYS A 7 -22.05 -15.19 6.78
CA LYS A 7 -21.22 -15.76 5.69
C LYS A 7 -21.38 -14.99 4.39
N GLY A 8 -22.61 -14.62 4.02
CA GLY A 8 -22.89 -13.79 2.85
C GLY A 8 -22.26 -12.40 2.94
N LEU A 9 -22.35 -11.76 4.11
CA LEU A 9 -21.74 -10.45 4.34
C LEU A 9 -20.20 -10.53 4.30
N VAL A 10 -19.60 -11.54 4.93
CA VAL A 10 -18.15 -11.76 4.91
C VAL A 10 -17.66 -12.02 3.48
N PHE A 11 -18.36 -12.86 2.72
CA PHE A 11 -18.04 -13.12 1.32
C PHE A 11 -18.14 -11.84 0.46
N PHE A 12 -19.18 -11.04 0.67
CA PHE A 12 -19.35 -9.76 -0.03
C PHE A 12 -18.26 -8.75 0.33
N LEU A 13 -17.85 -8.67 1.60
CA LEU A 13 -16.72 -7.84 2.04
C LEU A 13 -15.39 -8.32 1.42
N ILE A 14 -15.18 -9.63 1.31
CA ILE A 14 -14.02 -10.20 0.62
C ILE A 14 -14.04 -9.83 -0.87
N LEU A 15 -15.19 -9.90 -1.54
CA LEU A 15 -15.32 -9.48 -2.94
C LEU A 15 -15.02 -7.99 -3.14
N ILE A 16 -15.55 -7.12 -2.27
CA ILE A 16 -15.24 -5.67 -2.30
C ILE A 16 -13.74 -5.44 -2.11
N PHE A 17 -13.12 -6.19 -1.20
CA PHE A 17 -11.69 -6.11 -0.93
C PHE A 17 -10.85 -6.56 -2.14
N ILE A 18 -11.23 -7.65 -2.80
CA ILE A 18 -10.58 -8.14 -4.03
C ILE A 18 -10.77 -7.17 -5.20
N MET A 19 -11.92 -6.49 -5.29
CA MET A 19 -12.20 -5.49 -6.34
C MET A 19 -11.49 -4.15 -6.12
N SER A 20 -10.85 -3.94 -4.96
CA SER A 20 -10.25 -2.66 -4.61
C SER A 20 -8.87 -2.50 -5.27
N LYS A 21 -8.77 -1.57 -6.22
CA LYS A 21 -7.51 -1.26 -6.94
C LYS A 21 -6.43 -0.57 -6.11
N ASN A 22 -6.76 -0.15 -4.88
CA ASN A 22 -5.85 0.58 -3.99
C ASN A 22 -5.79 -0.12 -2.63
N PHE A 23 -4.57 -0.28 -2.10
CA PHE A 23 -4.32 -0.88 -0.81
C PHE A 23 -3.72 0.15 0.14
N VAL A 24 -4.30 0.34 1.31
CA VAL A 24 -3.81 1.29 2.33
C VAL A 24 -3.63 0.55 3.64
N TRP A 25 -2.42 0.60 4.20
CA TRP A 25 -2.10 -0.09 5.44
C TRP A 25 -1.26 0.77 6.38
N ASN A 26 -1.80 1.04 7.57
CA ASN A 26 -0.99 1.44 8.71
C ASN A 26 -0.25 0.19 9.24
N CYS A 27 1.01 0.05 8.84
CA CYS A 27 1.81 -1.14 9.10
C CYS A 27 2.55 -1.13 10.44
N GLN A 28 2.62 0.02 11.12
CA GLN A 28 3.29 0.19 12.41
C GLN A 28 4.75 -0.31 12.45
N GLY A 29 5.43 -0.32 11.31
CA GLY A 29 6.78 -0.80 11.15
C GLY A 29 6.89 -1.79 10.00
N VAL A 30 7.68 -1.46 8.98
CA VAL A 30 8.00 -2.40 7.89
C VAL A 30 9.16 -3.34 8.25
N GLY A 31 9.80 -3.14 9.40
CA GLY A 31 11.02 -3.84 9.81
C GLY A 31 10.81 -5.18 10.49
N TYR A 32 9.57 -5.64 10.72
CA TYR A 32 9.37 -6.94 11.37
C TYR A 32 9.57 -8.10 10.37
N PRO A 33 10.06 -9.28 10.81
CA PRO A 33 10.57 -10.32 9.92
C PRO A 33 9.59 -10.85 8.86
N ASN A 34 8.29 -10.84 9.16
CA ASN A 34 7.25 -11.37 8.27
C ASN A 34 6.63 -10.34 7.32
N PHE A 35 6.98 -9.05 7.42
CA PHE A 35 6.31 -8.00 6.65
C PHE A 35 6.41 -8.26 5.15
N GLY A 36 7.61 -8.58 4.67
CA GLY A 36 7.85 -8.84 3.25
C GLY A 36 7.03 -10.03 2.71
N ARG A 37 6.86 -11.09 3.51
CA ARG A 37 6.05 -12.25 3.13
C ARG A 37 4.57 -11.88 3.03
N ILE A 38 4.04 -11.21 4.05
CA ILE A 38 2.65 -10.76 4.09
C ILE A 38 2.36 -9.80 2.92
N MET A 39 3.26 -8.85 2.66
CA MET A 39 3.12 -7.95 1.52
C MET A 39 3.07 -8.68 0.19
N LYS A 40 3.93 -9.68 -0.03
CA LYS A 40 3.91 -10.48 -1.27
C LYS A 40 2.61 -11.27 -1.44
N GLU A 41 2.05 -11.79 -0.35
CA GLU A 41 0.74 -12.45 -0.38
C GLU A 41 -0.36 -11.46 -0.79
N TYR A 42 -0.39 -10.26 -0.19
CA TYR A 42 -1.35 -9.21 -0.58
C TYR A 42 -1.19 -8.75 -2.03
N LEU A 43 0.03 -8.53 -2.48
CA LEU A 43 0.31 -8.13 -3.87
C LEU A 43 -0.17 -9.18 -4.86
N ARG A 44 -0.03 -10.47 -4.52
CA ARG A 44 -0.48 -11.58 -5.37
C ARG A 44 -2.00 -11.74 -5.40
N GLU A 45 -2.66 -11.53 -4.26
CA GLU A 45 -4.11 -11.81 -4.12
C GLU A 45 -5.00 -10.64 -4.51
N VAL A 46 -4.55 -9.40 -4.27
CA VAL A 46 -5.33 -8.18 -4.55
C VAL A 46 -4.85 -7.47 -5.81
N ASP A 47 -3.59 -7.69 -6.21
CA ASP A 47 -2.94 -7.04 -7.36
C ASP A 47 -3.13 -5.50 -7.44
N PRO A 48 -2.92 -4.76 -6.34
CA PRO A 48 -3.26 -3.34 -6.27
C PRO A 48 -2.41 -2.51 -7.25
N CYS A 49 -3.03 -1.50 -7.86
CA CYS A 49 -2.34 -0.50 -8.67
C CYS A 49 -1.47 0.44 -7.81
N ILE A 50 -1.96 0.74 -6.61
CA ILE A 50 -1.33 1.65 -5.64
C ILE A 50 -1.34 1.00 -4.26
N VAL A 51 -0.20 1.05 -3.58
CA VAL A 51 -0.01 0.64 -2.20
C VAL A 51 0.42 1.84 -1.38
N VAL A 52 -0.33 2.17 -0.32
CA VAL A 52 0.01 3.21 0.65
C VAL A 52 0.34 2.57 1.98
N LEU A 53 1.56 2.79 2.46
CA LEU A 53 2.02 2.32 3.77
C LEU A 53 2.18 3.52 4.71
N MET A 54 1.55 3.43 5.88
CA MET A 54 1.66 4.45 6.93
C MET A 54 2.33 3.87 8.18
N GLU A 55 2.95 4.75 8.97
CA GLU A 55 3.74 4.38 10.15
C GLU A 55 4.80 3.33 9.80
N THR A 56 5.60 3.58 8.75
CA THR A 56 6.63 2.62 8.34
C THR A 56 7.76 2.51 9.37
N ARG A 57 7.92 3.52 10.24
CA ARG A 57 8.86 3.58 11.38
C ARG A 57 10.29 3.19 11.02
N ASN A 58 10.70 3.47 9.79
CA ASN A 58 11.97 2.99 9.26
C ASN A 58 12.72 4.10 8.55
N SER A 59 14.03 4.12 8.76
CA SER A 59 14.96 5.02 8.10
C SER A 59 15.47 4.41 6.78
N SER A 60 15.80 5.28 5.82
CA SER A 60 16.22 5.03 4.43
C SER A 60 16.88 3.68 4.09
N LEU A 61 17.91 3.20 4.81
CA LEU A 61 18.67 2.01 4.40
C LEU A 61 17.84 0.71 4.38
N LYS A 62 17.00 0.50 5.39
CA LYS A 62 16.09 -0.65 5.40
C LYS A 62 14.89 -0.42 4.49
N ALA A 63 14.59 0.84 4.15
CA ALA A 63 13.46 1.18 3.29
C ALA A 63 13.66 0.67 1.86
N ASP A 64 14.85 0.87 1.30
CA ASP A 64 15.17 0.42 -0.06
C ASP A 64 15.10 -1.10 -0.20
N THR A 65 15.57 -1.84 0.79
CA THR A 65 15.44 -3.32 0.83
C THR A 65 13.99 -3.75 0.84
N MET A 66 13.13 -3.08 1.61
CA MET A 66 11.70 -3.42 1.64
C MET A 66 11.00 -3.08 0.32
N ILE A 67 11.36 -1.97 -0.33
CA ILE A 67 10.80 -1.61 -1.63
C ILE A 67 11.18 -2.63 -2.70
N LYS A 68 12.43 -3.12 -2.69
CA LYS A 68 12.85 -4.23 -3.56
C LYS A 68 12.04 -5.51 -3.32
N ILE A 69 11.59 -5.75 -2.11
CA ILE A 69 10.74 -6.92 -1.78
C ILE A 69 9.30 -6.71 -2.26
N ILE A 70 8.79 -5.49 -2.16
CA ILE A 70 7.42 -5.09 -2.58
C ILE A 70 7.31 -5.03 -4.12
N ASP A 71 8.43 -4.87 -4.84
CA ASP A 71 8.53 -4.97 -6.31
C ASP A 71 7.55 -4.09 -7.08
N LEU A 72 7.23 -2.92 -6.51
CA LEU A 72 6.52 -1.86 -7.20
C LEU A 72 7.56 -0.82 -7.69
N PRO A 73 7.61 -0.54 -9.01
CA PRO A 73 8.73 0.17 -9.62
C PRO A 73 8.87 1.63 -9.19
N TYR A 74 7.78 2.26 -8.74
CA TYR A 74 7.77 3.68 -8.37
C TYR A 74 7.35 3.87 -6.92
N SER A 75 8.12 4.69 -6.19
CA SER A 75 7.86 5.04 -4.79
C SER A 75 8.01 6.54 -4.54
N ASN A 76 7.05 7.12 -3.83
CA ASN A 76 7.19 8.43 -3.17
C ASN A 76 7.16 8.22 -1.66
N ARG A 77 8.11 8.82 -0.94
CA ARG A 77 8.29 8.57 0.49
C ARG A 77 8.39 9.87 1.28
N VAL A 78 7.64 9.91 2.37
CA VAL A 78 7.94 10.74 3.52
C VAL A 78 8.59 9.82 4.54
N GLU A 79 9.87 10.04 4.83
CA GLU A 79 10.62 9.21 5.76
C GLU A 79 10.15 9.43 7.21
N ALA A 80 10.22 8.37 8.01
CA ALA A 80 9.92 8.46 9.43
C ALA A 80 10.99 9.27 10.17
N VAL A 81 10.59 9.96 11.24
CA VAL A 81 11.52 10.62 12.17
C VAL A 81 11.60 9.76 13.44
N GLY A 82 12.73 9.06 13.61
CA GLY A 82 12.86 8.05 14.66
C GLY A 82 11.82 6.92 14.48
N TYR A 83 10.97 6.72 15.48
CA TYR A 83 9.91 5.70 15.48
C TYR A 83 8.52 6.25 15.14
N SER A 84 8.43 7.50 14.66
CA SER A 84 7.14 8.15 14.36
C SER A 84 6.99 8.45 12.87
N GLY A 85 5.82 8.11 12.34
CA GLY A 85 5.44 8.43 10.98
C GLY A 85 6.08 7.52 9.94
N GLY A 86 6.28 8.10 8.75
CA GLY A 86 6.61 7.36 7.54
C GLY A 86 5.36 7.12 6.70
N ILE A 87 5.34 7.69 5.49
CA ILE A 87 4.25 7.55 4.52
C ILE A 87 4.87 7.19 3.19
N TRP A 88 4.59 5.99 2.68
CA TRP A 88 5.07 5.56 1.38
C TRP A 88 3.89 5.36 0.45
N VAL A 89 4.01 5.92 -0.75
CA VAL A 89 3.08 5.72 -1.87
C VAL A 89 3.85 4.95 -2.93
N LEU A 90 3.52 3.68 -3.09
CA LEU A 90 4.12 2.75 -4.03
C LEU A 90 3.11 2.49 -5.15
N ARG A 91 3.58 2.38 -6.39
CA ARG A 91 2.69 2.24 -7.55
C ARG A 91 3.32 1.45 -8.69
N LYS A 92 2.45 0.84 -9.49
CA LYS A 92 2.79 0.24 -10.78
C LYS A 92 3.21 1.30 -11.79
N ASP A 93 3.79 0.86 -12.88
CA ASP A 93 4.29 1.67 -13.98
C ASP A 93 3.19 2.40 -14.76
N ASN A 94 2.07 1.74 -15.01
CA ASN A 94 0.89 2.27 -15.71
C ASN A 94 0.03 3.25 -14.88
N ILE A 95 0.54 3.69 -13.72
CA ILE A 95 -0.15 4.60 -12.81
C ILE A 95 0.70 5.85 -12.64
N HIS A 96 0.18 7.00 -13.02
CA HIS A 96 0.86 8.27 -12.81
C HIS A 96 0.41 8.89 -11.48
N VAL A 97 1.37 9.13 -10.58
CA VAL A 97 1.13 9.80 -9.30
C VAL A 97 1.92 11.10 -9.26
N GLU A 98 1.20 12.22 -9.23
CA GLU A 98 1.74 13.56 -9.03
C GLU A 98 1.63 13.92 -7.54
N VAL A 99 2.77 14.16 -6.90
CA VAL A 99 2.83 14.52 -5.48
C VAL A 99 2.72 16.04 -5.37
N MET A 100 1.61 16.51 -4.82
CA MET A 100 1.34 17.94 -4.69
C MET A 100 1.98 18.51 -3.42
N VAL A 101 1.87 17.76 -2.31
CA VAL A 101 2.36 18.18 -0.99
C VAL A 101 2.80 16.95 -0.21
N ASN A 102 3.99 17.02 0.39
CA ASN A 102 4.47 16.08 1.39
C ASN A 102 4.54 16.78 2.74
N HIS A 103 3.93 16.17 3.75
CA HIS A 103 3.99 16.58 5.15
C HIS A 103 4.22 15.33 6.01
N MET A 104 4.81 15.49 7.20
CA MET A 104 5.08 14.38 8.11
C MET A 104 3.83 13.56 8.51
N GLN A 105 2.64 14.17 8.44
CA GLN A 105 1.36 13.55 8.80
C GLN A 105 0.47 13.23 7.60
N PHE A 106 0.75 13.78 6.41
CA PHE A 106 -0.06 13.53 5.23
C PHE A 106 0.71 13.75 3.93
N THR A 107 0.31 13.05 2.88
CA THR A 107 0.75 13.30 1.51
C THR A 107 -0.48 13.54 0.64
N ARG A 108 -0.48 14.64 -0.11
CA ARG A 108 -1.52 14.93 -1.10
C ARG A 108 -1.01 14.53 -2.47
N THR A 109 -1.68 13.58 -3.10
CA THR A 109 -1.36 13.09 -4.44
C THR A 109 -2.54 13.24 -5.39
N LYS A 110 -2.23 13.49 -6.65
CA LYS A 110 -3.16 13.36 -7.77
C LYS A 110 -2.80 12.09 -8.53
N ILE A 111 -3.79 11.23 -8.75
CA ILE A 111 -3.61 9.93 -9.40
C ILE A 111 -4.27 10.01 -10.77
N LYS A 112 -3.53 9.58 -11.81
CA LYS A 112 -4.06 9.34 -13.14
C LYS A 112 -3.76 7.88 -13.50
N PHE A 113 -4.80 7.16 -13.91
CA PHE A 113 -4.67 5.84 -14.49
C PHE A 113 -4.45 6.03 -15.98
N ASP A 114 -3.43 5.40 -16.54
CA ASP A 114 -3.33 5.36 -18.00
C ASP A 114 -4.54 4.58 -18.51
N ASP A 115 -5.21 5.13 -19.53
CA ASP A 115 -6.31 4.42 -20.18
C ASP A 115 -5.73 3.12 -20.74
N VAL A 116 -6.31 1.99 -20.33
CA VAL A 116 -6.01 0.71 -20.98
C VAL A 116 -6.43 0.89 -22.44
N ILE A 117 -5.46 1.03 -23.32
CA ILE A 117 -5.71 0.90 -24.76
C ILE A 117 -5.98 -0.60 -24.95
N ASP A 118 -7.27 -0.94 -25.03
CA ASP A 118 -7.75 -2.25 -25.47
C ASP A 118 -7.20 -2.59 -26.86
#